data_AF-A0A8S2EMW5-F1
#
_entry.id   AF-A0A8S2EMW5-F1
#
_cell.length_a   1.000
_cell.length_b   1.000
_cell.length_c   1.000
_cell.angle_alpha   90.00
_cell.angle_beta   90.00
_cell.angle_gamma   90.00
#
_symmetry.space_group_name_H-M   'P 1'
#
loop_
_entity.id
_entity.type
_entity.pdbx_description
1 polymer ?
#
loop_
_entity_poly.entity_id
_entity_poly.type
_entity_poly.pdbx_seq_one_letter_code
_entity_poly.pdbx_strand_id
1 'polypeptide(L)'
;MQDHHEVTYILKMKQDWNFLTGCTFGATDDDPCLAEYFETRKNFYASNGNPIAWLHSAKPSLHLPETYMTVIPFRFNGFRAGFFEYVSSATPNYLTVNNVETHSKNNMGTVEIKSQDPFQIPLIQFQLFNEHDDDLSRMVQNLQYVRKLLNRKPLSKYIEEEVSPGSNVTSTADLEEHVRKNAWGHHGCCSAKMGSSADKMAVVDSKGRVRNIKNLRIIDISIFPIAMGWFPTLPIYLASEKLADDIATHYGR
;
A
#
# COMPACT_ATOMS: atom_id res chain seq x y z
N MET A 1 11.15 10.46 6.35
CA MET A 1 10.05 9.46 6.37
C MET A 1 9.73 9.10 4.93
N GLN A 2 9.36 7.85 4.67
CA GLN A 2 8.99 7.32 3.35
C GLN A 2 7.68 6.52 3.46
N ASP A 3 7.12 6.08 2.33
CA ASP A 3 5.98 5.17 2.25
C ASP A 3 6.01 4.40 0.91
N HIS A 4 5.12 3.43 0.75
CA HIS A 4 4.68 2.95 -0.56
C HIS A 4 3.52 3.82 -1.05
N HIS A 5 3.46 4.05 -2.36
CA HIS A 5 2.44 4.90 -2.95
C HIS A 5 1.52 4.09 -3.84
N GLU A 6 0.22 4.27 -3.67
CA GLU A 6 -0.80 3.44 -4.28
C GLU A 6 -1.74 4.29 -5.11
N VAL A 7 -2.09 3.80 -6.30
CA VAL A 7 -3.18 4.35 -7.11
C VAL A 7 -3.98 3.23 -7.75
N THR A 8 -5.31 3.38 -7.69
CA THR A 8 -6.23 2.35 -8.14
C THR A 8 -6.77 2.63 -9.53
N TYR A 9 -6.77 1.61 -10.38
CA TYR A 9 -7.51 1.59 -11.63
C TYR A 9 -8.78 0.77 -11.41
N ILE A 10 -9.96 1.37 -11.58
CA ILE A 10 -11.25 0.79 -11.19
C ILE A 10 -12.13 0.62 -12.42
N LEU A 11 -12.67 -0.57 -12.58
CA LEU A 11 -13.61 -0.94 -13.63
C LEU A 11 -14.95 -1.34 -13.05
N LYS A 12 -16.01 -1.06 -13.81
CA LYS A 12 -17.30 -1.72 -13.66
C LYS A 12 -17.38 -2.85 -14.69
N MET A 13 -17.78 -4.02 -14.24
CA MET A 13 -17.89 -5.25 -15.03
C MET A 13 -19.34 -5.48 -15.45
N LYS A 14 -19.56 -6.13 -16.59
CA LYS A 14 -20.91 -6.42 -17.12
C LYS A 14 -21.68 -7.47 -16.32
N GLN A 15 -21.01 -8.19 -15.41
CA GLN A 15 -21.59 -9.26 -14.62
C GLN A 15 -21.11 -9.15 -13.17
N ASP A 16 -21.99 -9.55 -12.26
CA ASP A 16 -21.71 -9.63 -10.83
C ASP A 16 -20.74 -10.78 -10.52
N TRP A 17 -19.93 -10.58 -9.48
CA TRP A 17 -19.11 -11.63 -8.89
C TRP A 17 -19.99 -12.55 -8.04
N ASN A 18 -20.34 -13.72 -8.58
CA ASN A 18 -21.18 -14.70 -7.87
C ASN A 18 -20.66 -15.05 -6.46
N PHE A 19 -19.34 -15.08 -6.27
CA PHE A 19 -18.72 -15.39 -4.97
C PHE A 19 -18.81 -14.25 -3.93
N LEU A 20 -19.37 -13.09 -4.30
CA LEU A 20 -19.67 -11.97 -3.42
C LEU A 20 -21.18 -11.79 -3.17
N THR A 21 -22.02 -12.65 -3.78
CA THR A 21 -23.48 -12.49 -3.72
C THR A 21 -23.95 -12.65 -2.28
N GLY A 22 -24.61 -11.62 -1.74
CA GLY A 22 -25.16 -11.63 -0.38
C GLY A 22 -24.14 -11.35 0.73
N CYS A 23 -22.85 -11.21 0.42
CA CYS A 23 -21.84 -10.85 1.41
C CYS A 23 -21.97 -9.37 1.80
N THR A 24 -22.04 -9.08 3.10
CA THR A 24 -22.17 -7.70 3.59
C THR A 24 -20.90 -7.17 4.26
N PHE A 25 -19.90 -8.02 4.48
CA PHE A 25 -18.59 -7.67 5.05
C PHE A 25 -18.68 -6.95 6.39
N GLY A 26 -19.68 -7.32 7.20
CA GLY A 26 -19.96 -6.68 8.49
C GLY A 26 -20.63 -5.30 8.40
N ALA A 27 -21.10 -4.90 7.22
CA ALA A 27 -21.95 -3.70 7.08
C ALA A 27 -23.36 -3.89 7.70
N THR A 28 -23.75 -5.13 7.98
CA THR A 28 -24.95 -5.51 8.70
C THR A 28 -24.57 -6.49 9.81
N ASP A 29 -25.38 -6.57 10.87
CA ASP A 29 -25.19 -7.55 11.95
C ASP A 29 -25.32 -8.99 11.43
N ASP A 30 -26.17 -9.19 10.42
CA ASP A 30 -26.35 -10.47 9.72
C ASP A 30 -25.58 -10.48 8.41
N ASP A 31 -24.39 -11.10 8.37
CA ASP A 31 -23.62 -11.37 7.15
C ASP A 31 -23.70 -12.87 6.78
N PRO A 32 -24.47 -13.23 5.73
CA PRO A 32 -24.61 -14.62 5.28
C PRO A 32 -23.28 -15.29 4.91
N CYS A 33 -22.35 -14.55 4.31
CA CYS A 33 -21.05 -15.10 3.93
C CYS A 33 -20.17 -15.34 5.17
N LEU A 34 -20.25 -14.48 6.19
CA LEU A 34 -19.54 -14.72 7.44
C LEU A 34 -20.10 -15.95 8.17
N ALA A 35 -21.43 -16.08 8.21
CA ALA A 35 -22.10 -17.25 8.79
C ALA A 35 -21.67 -18.56 8.09
N GLU A 36 -21.73 -18.59 6.75
CA GLU A 36 -21.28 -19.74 5.96
C GLU A 36 -19.79 -20.06 6.22
N TYR A 37 -18.94 -19.04 6.36
CA TYR A 37 -17.52 -19.24 6.66
C TYR A 37 -17.32 -19.94 8.01
N PHE A 38 -18.07 -19.56 9.05
CA PHE A 38 -17.95 -20.21 10.35
C PHE A 38 -18.37 -21.68 10.33
N GLU A 39 -19.33 -22.04 9.48
CA GLU A 39 -19.79 -23.42 9.31
C GLU A 39 -18.85 -24.25 8.43
N THR A 40 -18.39 -23.68 7.31
CA THR A 40 -17.76 -24.45 6.24
C THR A 40 -16.25 -24.22 6.13
N ARG A 41 -15.75 -23.09 6.66
CA ARG A 41 -14.40 -22.56 6.41
C ARG A 41 -14.09 -22.36 4.92
N LYS A 42 -15.12 -22.21 4.11
CA LYS A 42 -15.05 -21.93 2.66
C LYS A 42 -15.61 -20.53 2.41
N ASN A 43 -15.62 -20.13 1.13
CA ASN A 43 -16.02 -18.81 0.61
C ASN A 43 -14.94 -17.72 0.71
N PHE A 44 -15.32 -16.49 0.37
CA PHE A 44 -14.43 -15.35 0.26
C PHE A 44 -13.75 -14.95 1.59
N TYR A 45 -14.37 -15.20 2.74
CA TYR A 45 -13.77 -14.97 4.06
C TYR A 45 -12.58 -15.90 4.36
N ALA A 46 -12.44 -17.00 3.62
CA ALA A 46 -11.26 -17.87 3.67
C ALA A 46 -10.09 -17.34 2.80
N SER A 47 -10.22 -16.16 2.20
CA SER A 47 -9.24 -15.53 1.31
C SER A 47 -8.79 -14.17 1.85
N ASN A 48 -7.65 -13.68 1.38
CA ASN A 48 -7.20 -12.31 1.60
C ASN A 48 -7.87 -11.29 0.67
N GLY A 49 -8.74 -11.76 -0.23
CA GLY A 49 -9.51 -10.94 -1.17
C GLY A 49 -8.75 -10.44 -2.41
N ASN A 50 -7.51 -10.88 -2.61
CA ASN A 50 -6.66 -10.52 -3.74
C ASN A 50 -6.41 -11.74 -4.65
N PRO A 51 -7.32 -12.08 -5.58
CA PRO A 51 -7.22 -13.32 -6.37
C PRO A 51 -6.03 -13.39 -7.33
N ILE A 52 -5.50 -12.24 -7.77
CA ILE A 52 -4.41 -12.17 -8.75
C ILE A 52 -3.46 -11.06 -8.33
N ALA A 53 -2.16 -11.34 -8.39
CA ALA A 53 -1.12 -10.33 -8.25
C ALA A 53 0.03 -10.58 -9.22
N TRP A 54 0.73 -9.51 -9.61
CA TRP A 54 1.93 -9.61 -10.42
C TRP A 54 2.90 -8.46 -10.13
N LEU A 55 4.15 -8.67 -10.52
CA LEU A 55 5.21 -7.68 -10.43
C LEU A 55 5.37 -6.99 -11.79
N HIS A 56 5.57 -5.68 -11.78
CA HIS A 56 5.74 -4.89 -12.98
C HIS A 56 6.90 -3.89 -12.85
N SER A 57 7.60 -3.66 -13.97
CA SER A 57 8.57 -2.59 -14.12
C SER A 57 8.11 -1.68 -15.25
N ALA A 58 7.86 -0.41 -14.95
CA ALA A 58 7.56 0.57 -15.98
C ALA A 58 8.78 0.83 -16.90
N LYS A 59 10.00 0.73 -16.33
CA LYS A 59 11.28 0.83 -17.05
C LYS A 59 11.94 -0.56 -17.17
N PRO A 60 12.09 -1.13 -18.38
CA PRO A 60 12.71 -2.43 -18.59
C PRO A 60 14.19 -2.52 -18.19
N SER A 61 14.86 -1.38 -18.05
CA SER A 61 16.28 -1.30 -17.68
C SER A 61 16.57 -1.57 -16.20
N LEU A 62 15.53 -1.74 -15.38
CA LEU A 62 15.68 -1.89 -13.94
C LEU A 62 15.83 -3.36 -13.54
N HIS A 63 16.72 -3.61 -12.58
CA HIS A 63 17.08 -4.95 -12.16
C HIS A 63 15.98 -5.63 -11.31
N LEU A 64 15.15 -4.85 -10.63
CA LEU A 64 14.04 -5.34 -9.81
C LEU A 64 12.74 -4.67 -10.25
N PRO A 65 11.61 -5.41 -10.25
CA PRO A 65 10.30 -4.81 -10.41
C PRO A 65 10.03 -3.78 -9.32
N GLU A 66 9.35 -2.69 -9.71
CA GLU A 66 9.12 -1.53 -8.83
C GLU A 66 7.67 -1.41 -8.38
N THR A 67 6.78 -2.18 -8.99
CA THR A 67 5.34 -2.08 -8.75
C THR A 67 4.73 -3.46 -8.50
N TYR A 68 4.00 -3.57 -7.40
CA TYR A 68 3.16 -4.72 -7.08
C TYR A 68 1.74 -4.37 -7.49
N MET A 69 1.20 -5.11 -8.44
CA MET A 69 -0.17 -4.92 -8.89
C MET A 69 -1.03 -6.05 -8.35
N THR A 70 -2.15 -5.72 -7.72
CA THR A 70 -3.12 -6.69 -7.22
C THR A 70 -4.51 -6.42 -7.77
N VAL A 71 -5.25 -7.48 -8.03
CA VAL A 71 -6.66 -7.43 -8.43
C VAL A 71 -7.52 -7.60 -7.20
N ILE A 72 -8.47 -6.70 -7.03
CA ILE A 72 -9.45 -6.69 -5.94
C ILE A 72 -10.84 -6.72 -6.57
N PRO A 73 -11.71 -7.69 -6.25
CA PRO A 73 -13.06 -7.81 -6.83
C PRO A 73 -14.07 -6.86 -6.16
N PHE A 74 -13.62 -5.68 -5.74
CA PHE A 74 -14.42 -4.66 -5.07
C PHE A 74 -14.15 -3.29 -5.68
N ARG A 75 -15.06 -2.35 -5.40
CA ARG A 75 -14.79 -0.94 -5.64
C ARG A 75 -13.83 -0.43 -4.57
N PHE A 76 -12.53 -0.54 -4.83
CA PHE A 76 -11.48 -0.11 -3.90
C PHE A 76 -10.77 1.14 -4.42
N ASN A 77 -10.74 2.20 -3.61
CA ASN A 77 -10.10 3.48 -3.92
C ASN A 77 -9.27 4.02 -2.73
N GLY A 78 -8.76 3.10 -1.89
CA GLY A 78 -8.00 3.42 -0.69
C GLY A 78 -8.74 3.16 0.63
N PHE A 79 -7.97 3.02 1.70
CA PHE A 79 -8.52 2.80 3.04
C PHE A 79 -9.20 4.05 3.58
N ARG A 80 -10.42 3.89 4.08
CA ARG A 80 -11.24 4.97 4.64
C ARG A 80 -12.17 4.45 5.72
N ALA A 81 -12.62 5.35 6.59
CA ALA A 81 -13.74 5.05 7.48
C ALA A 81 -14.99 4.71 6.65
N GLY A 82 -15.77 3.74 7.11
CA GLY A 82 -16.97 3.28 6.41
C GLY A 82 -16.67 2.47 5.13
N PHE A 83 -15.51 1.82 5.06
CA PHE A 83 -15.08 1.08 3.87
C PHE A 83 -16.02 -0.08 3.54
N PHE A 84 -16.45 -0.85 4.53
CA PHE A 84 -17.30 -2.01 4.29
C PHE A 84 -18.70 -1.60 3.86
N GLU A 85 -19.27 -0.54 4.44
CA GLU A 85 -20.53 0.06 4.00
C GLU A 85 -20.43 0.57 2.56
N TYR A 86 -19.30 1.17 2.20
CA TYR A 86 -19.05 1.63 0.83
C TYR A 86 -18.98 0.47 -0.17
N VAL A 87 -18.28 -0.61 0.17
CA VAL A 87 -18.18 -1.79 -0.70
C VAL A 87 -19.52 -2.52 -0.80
N SER A 88 -20.21 -2.72 0.34
CA SER A 88 -21.47 -3.47 0.40
C SER A 88 -22.66 -2.71 -0.16
N SER A 89 -22.60 -1.38 -0.22
CA SER A 89 -23.62 -0.56 -0.90
C SER A 89 -23.46 -0.52 -2.42
N ALA A 90 -22.31 -0.93 -2.95
CA ALA A 90 -22.06 -1.00 -4.38
C ALA A 90 -22.59 -2.31 -4.97
N THR A 91 -22.93 -2.32 -6.26
CA THR A 91 -23.19 -3.56 -6.99
C THR A 91 -21.93 -4.43 -6.99
N PRO A 92 -22.03 -5.77 -6.84
CA PRO A 92 -20.88 -6.65 -6.68
C PRO A 92 -20.17 -6.94 -8.02
N ASN A 93 -20.04 -5.95 -8.90
CA ASN A 93 -19.46 -6.06 -10.23
C ASN A 93 -18.28 -5.10 -10.46
N TYR A 94 -17.56 -4.72 -9.41
CA TYR A 94 -16.37 -3.88 -9.56
C TYR A 94 -15.09 -4.70 -9.59
N LEU A 95 -14.12 -4.27 -10.39
CA LEU A 95 -12.78 -4.82 -10.43
C LEU A 95 -11.79 -3.67 -10.26
N THR A 96 -11.03 -3.67 -9.17
CA THR A 96 -9.92 -2.74 -8.97
C THR A 96 -8.61 -3.45 -9.27
N VAL A 97 -7.76 -2.82 -10.06
CA VAL A 97 -6.31 -3.09 -10.08
C VAL A 97 -5.64 -2.02 -9.22
N ASN A 98 -5.13 -2.44 -8.07
CA ASN A 98 -4.37 -1.57 -7.18
C ASN A 98 -2.89 -1.63 -7.56
N ASN A 99 -2.27 -0.48 -7.78
CA ASN A 99 -0.87 -0.36 -8.19
C ASN A 99 -0.07 0.17 -7.00
N VAL A 100 0.76 -0.67 -6.39
CA VAL A 100 1.60 -0.29 -5.24
C VAL A 100 3.02 -0.05 -5.73
N GLU A 101 3.48 1.18 -5.65
CA GLU A 101 4.86 1.57 -5.91
C GLU A 101 5.72 1.29 -4.68
N THR A 102 6.68 0.38 -4.82
CA THR A 102 7.37 -0.22 -3.67
C THR A 102 8.84 0.17 -3.56
N HIS A 103 9.29 1.04 -4.45
CA HIS A 103 10.66 1.57 -4.48
C HIS A 103 10.62 3.08 -4.62
N SER A 104 9.76 3.73 -3.81
CA SER A 104 9.70 5.17 -3.72
C SER A 104 11.09 5.74 -3.40
N LYS A 105 11.45 6.80 -4.12
CA LYS A 105 12.69 7.54 -3.84
C LYS A 105 12.44 8.74 -2.93
N ASN A 106 11.19 9.04 -2.63
CA ASN A 106 10.83 10.16 -1.77
C ASN A 106 11.37 9.91 -0.35
N ASN A 107 12.20 10.83 0.13
CA ASN A 107 12.79 10.81 1.47
C ASN A 107 12.53 12.11 2.26
N MET A 108 11.71 13.00 1.71
CA MET A 108 11.46 14.35 2.25
C MET A 108 10.37 14.37 3.32
N GLY A 109 9.70 13.24 3.58
CA GLY A 109 8.61 13.21 4.53
C GLY A 109 9.05 13.44 5.98
N THR A 110 8.21 14.10 6.77
CA THR A 110 8.44 14.39 8.19
C THR A 110 7.25 13.96 9.04
N VAL A 111 7.54 13.69 10.32
CA VAL A 111 6.54 13.51 11.37
C VAL A 111 7.01 14.29 12.60
N GLU A 112 6.19 15.23 13.05
CA GLU A 112 6.53 16.16 14.14
C GLU A 112 5.38 16.24 15.15
N ILE A 113 5.71 16.19 16.45
CA ILE A 113 4.72 16.42 17.50
C ILE A 113 4.29 17.88 17.51
N LYS A 114 3.01 18.14 17.74
CA LYS A 114 2.47 19.51 17.90
C LYS A 114 2.22 19.90 19.36
N SER A 115 2.33 18.92 20.26
CA SER A 115 1.91 19.03 21.65
C SER A 115 2.58 17.94 22.49
N GLN A 116 2.49 18.10 23.81
CA GLN A 116 2.88 17.08 24.78
C GLN A 116 1.78 16.03 25.01
N ASP A 117 0.55 16.29 24.56
CA ASP A 117 -0.56 15.33 24.62
C ASP A 117 -0.34 14.18 23.61
N PRO A 118 -0.15 12.92 24.05
CA PRO A 118 0.06 11.79 23.15
C PRO A 118 -1.16 11.44 22.30
N PHE A 119 -2.36 11.94 22.64
CA PHE A 119 -3.57 11.73 21.85
C PHE A 119 -3.76 12.77 20.75
N GLN A 120 -2.95 13.83 20.75
CA GLN A 120 -3.00 14.83 19.70
C GLN A 120 -2.29 14.32 18.43
N ILE A 121 -3.02 14.33 17.31
CA ILE A 121 -2.48 13.90 16.01
C ILE A 121 -1.23 14.74 15.66
N PRO A 122 -0.08 14.10 15.36
CA PRO A 122 1.14 14.81 14.97
C PRO A 122 0.99 15.48 13.59
N LEU A 123 1.89 16.41 13.28
CA LEU A 123 2.06 16.90 11.91
C LEU A 123 2.74 15.81 11.07
N ILE A 124 2.02 15.21 10.13
CA ILE A 124 2.57 14.22 9.20
C ILE A 124 2.56 14.85 7.81
N GLN A 125 3.73 14.93 7.17
CA GLN A 125 3.88 15.47 5.83
C GLN A 125 4.72 14.50 4.99
N PHE A 126 4.12 13.83 4.00
CA PHE A 126 4.87 12.90 3.15
C PHE A 126 5.64 13.58 2.02
N GLN A 127 5.25 14.79 1.60
CA GLN A 127 5.92 15.54 0.53
C GLN A 127 5.97 14.77 -0.82
N LEU A 128 4.87 14.06 -1.15
CA LEU A 128 4.74 13.26 -2.37
C LEU A 128 4.86 14.11 -3.64
N PHE A 129 5.57 13.61 -4.65
CA PHE A 129 5.61 14.16 -6.01
C PHE A 129 6.15 15.60 -6.14
N ASN A 130 7.10 15.97 -5.27
CA ASN A 130 7.86 17.22 -5.35
C ASN A 130 8.97 17.13 -6.42
N GLU A 131 9.73 18.21 -6.66
CA GLU A 131 10.60 18.43 -7.85
C GLU A 131 11.69 17.36 -8.14
N HIS A 132 11.90 16.39 -7.26
CA HIS A 132 12.92 15.33 -7.39
C HIS A 132 12.36 13.92 -7.26
N ASP A 133 11.07 13.76 -7.52
CA ASP A 133 10.35 12.51 -7.32
C ASP A 133 9.96 11.85 -8.65
N ASP A 134 10.71 10.81 -9.03
CA ASP A 134 10.42 9.97 -10.21
C ASP A 134 9.11 9.18 -10.06
N ASP A 135 8.55 9.08 -8.84
CA ASP A 135 7.40 8.22 -8.51
C ASP A 135 6.16 8.59 -9.32
N LEU A 136 5.91 9.89 -9.52
CA LEU A 136 4.75 10.35 -10.29
C LEU A 136 4.75 9.78 -11.71
N SER A 137 5.89 9.85 -12.39
CA SER A 137 6.01 9.37 -13.77
C SER A 137 5.82 7.85 -13.84
N ARG A 138 6.34 7.11 -12.86
CA ARG A 138 6.18 5.64 -12.78
C ARG A 138 4.72 5.26 -12.53
N MET A 139 4.04 5.92 -11.59
CA MET A 139 2.62 5.69 -11.32
C MET A 139 1.73 6.01 -12.54
N VAL A 140 2.04 7.06 -13.30
CA VAL A 140 1.34 7.37 -14.56
C VAL A 140 1.56 6.27 -15.61
N GLN A 141 2.80 5.79 -15.77
CA GLN A 141 3.11 4.69 -16.68
C GLN A 141 2.38 3.39 -16.27
N ASN A 142 2.26 3.12 -14.98
CA ASN A 142 1.51 1.99 -14.44
C ASN A 142 0.02 2.06 -14.81
N LEU A 143 -0.62 3.22 -14.65
CA LEU A 143 -2.01 3.43 -15.07
C LEU A 143 -2.19 3.23 -16.58
N GLN A 144 -1.26 3.75 -17.40
CA GLN A 144 -1.27 3.55 -18.86
C GLN A 144 -1.10 2.06 -19.22
N TYR A 145 -0.21 1.35 -18.53
CA TYR A 145 0.00 -0.08 -18.70
C TYR A 145 -1.27 -0.88 -18.38
N VAL A 146 -1.90 -0.63 -17.22
CA VAL A 146 -3.13 -1.31 -16.80
C VAL A 146 -4.26 -1.04 -17.78
N ARG A 147 -4.46 0.22 -18.19
CA ARG A 147 -5.45 0.59 -19.21
C ARG A 147 -5.22 -0.14 -20.52
N LYS A 148 -3.97 -0.25 -20.99
CA LYS A 148 -3.61 -0.99 -22.20
C LYS A 148 -3.82 -2.49 -22.06
N LEU A 149 -3.57 -3.06 -20.88
CA LEU A 149 -3.72 -4.48 -20.60
C LEU A 149 -5.20 -4.89 -20.60
N LEU A 150 -6.04 -4.16 -19.86
CA LEU A 150 -7.45 -4.50 -19.66
C LEU A 150 -8.30 -4.25 -20.91
N ASN A 151 -7.91 -3.30 -21.77
CA ASN A 151 -8.58 -3.06 -23.05
C ASN A 151 -8.29 -4.11 -24.14
N ARG A 152 -7.44 -5.11 -23.88
CA ARG A 152 -7.18 -6.21 -24.83
C ARG A 152 -8.23 -7.30 -24.74
N LYS A 153 -8.48 -7.98 -25.86
CA LYS A 153 -9.23 -9.24 -25.86
C LYS A 153 -8.39 -10.35 -25.18
N PRO A 154 -9.02 -11.26 -24.42
CA PRO A 154 -10.47 -11.39 -24.23
C PRO A 154 -11.06 -10.54 -23.10
N LEU A 155 -10.26 -9.79 -22.34
CA LEU A 155 -10.70 -9.08 -21.12
C LEU A 155 -11.72 -7.98 -21.42
N SER A 156 -11.48 -7.17 -22.46
CA SER A 156 -12.33 -6.02 -22.80
C SER A 156 -13.80 -6.35 -23.06
N LYS A 157 -14.14 -7.61 -23.38
CA LYS A 157 -15.54 -8.01 -23.60
C LYS A 157 -16.38 -8.01 -22.31
N TYR A 158 -15.74 -8.15 -21.14
CA TYR A 158 -16.40 -8.22 -19.83
C TYR A 158 -16.49 -6.86 -19.13
N ILE A 159 -15.79 -5.85 -19.62
CA ILE A 159 -15.74 -4.51 -19.03
C ILE A 159 -16.94 -3.69 -19.53
N GLU A 160 -17.70 -3.11 -18.61
CA GLU A 160 -18.79 -2.17 -18.90
C GLU A 160 -18.26 -0.75 -19.01
N GLU A 161 -17.47 -0.33 -18.01
CA GLU A 161 -17.03 1.05 -17.86
C GLU A 161 -15.67 1.14 -17.16
N GLU A 162 -14.83 2.09 -17.58
CA GLU A 162 -13.68 2.54 -16.80
C GLU A 162 -14.11 3.66 -15.84
N VAL A 163 -14.11 3.36 -14.55
CA VAL A 163 -14.63 4.24 -13.49
C VAL A 163 -13.54 5.17 -12.94
N SER A 164 -12.31 4.67 -12.81
CA SER A 164 -11.15 5.44 -12.38
C SER A 164 -9.90 4.92 -13.12
N PRO A 165 -9.07 5.77 -13.75
CA PRO A 165 -9.14 7.23 -13.78
C PRO A 165 -10.36 7.84 -14.49
N GLY A 166 -11.00 7.06 -15.36
CA GLY A 166 -12.16 7.50 -16.14
C GLY A 166 -11.79 7.72 -17.60
N SER A 167 -12.75 7.48 -18.51
CA SER A 167 -12.52 7.52 -19.95
C SER A 167 -12.15 8.92 -20.50
N ASN A 168 -12.42 9.98 -19.73
CA ASN A 168 -12.07 11.36 -20.05
C ASN A 168 -10.65 11.75 -19.65
N VAL A 169 -9.97 10.97 -18.80
CA VAL A 169 -8.58 11.21 -18.38
C VAL A 169 -7.66 10.54 -19.40
N THR A 170 -7.18 11.29 -20.39
CA THR A 170 -6.55 10.70 -21.59
C THR A 170 -5.12 11.17 -21.83
N SER A 171 -4.79 12.42 -21.47
CA SER A 171 -3.45 12.95 -21.63
C SER A 171 -2.54 12.54 -20.47
N THR A 172 -1.22 12.60 -20.66
CA THR A 172 -0.25 12.41 -19.58
C THR A 172 -0.48 13.40 -18.45
N ALA A 173 -0.80 14.67 -18.77
CA ALA A 173 -1.09 15.70 -17.78
C ALA A 173 -2.35 15.37 -16.95
N ASP A 174 -3.41 14.87 -17.58
CA ASP A 174 -4.62 14.45 -16.85
C ASP A 174 -4.32 13.29 -15.89
N LEU A 175 -3.48 12.34 -16.34
CA LEU A 175 -3.06 11.21 -15.51
C LEU A 175 -2.17 11.65 -14.35
N GLU A 176 -1.25 12.58 -14.56
CA GLU A 176 -0.43 13.17 -13.51
C GLU A 176 -1.30 13.86 -12.45
N GLU A 177 -2.27 14.66 -12.88
CA GLU A 177 -3.24 15.30 -11.98
C GLU A 177 -4.08 14.26 -11.23
N HIS A 178 -4.52 13.20 -11.93
CA HIS A 178 -5.26 12.10 -11.33
C HIS A 178 -4.44 11.41 -10.24
N VAL A 179 -3.17 11.06 -10.51
CA VAL A 179 -2.26 10.44 -9.51
C VAL A 179 -2.05 11.38 -8.33
N ARG A 180 -1.76 12.67 -8.56
CA ARG A 180 -1.58 13.66 -7.48
C ARG A 180 -2.80 13.76 -6.56
N LYS A 181 -4.01 13.63 -7.10
CA LYS A 181 -5.26 13.70 -6.35
C LYS A 181 -5.65 12.40 -5.64
N ASN A 182 -5.27 11.26 -6.20
CA ASN A 182 -5.81 9.95 -5.79
C ASN A 182 -4.74 8.98 -5.28
N ALA A 183 -3.46 9.37 -5.26
CA ALA A 183 -2.43 8.55 -4.65
C ALA A 183 -2.52 8.59 -3.12
N TRP A 184 -2.29 7.44 -2.49
CA TRP A 184 -2.30 7.29 -1.04
C TRP A 184 -1.24 6.27 -0.60
N GLY A 185 -1.00 6.16 0.70
CA GLY A 185 -0.02 5.25 1.28
C GLY A 185 -0.45 4.84 2.69
N HIS A 186 0.03 3.68 3.14
CA HIS A 186 -0.32 3.13 4.45
C HIS A 186 0.82 2.32 5.10
N HIS A 187 2.03 2.41 4.55
CA HIS A 187 3.25 1.73 5.00
C HIS A 187 4.31 2.74 5.48
N GLY A 188 3.88 3.85 6.09
CA GLY A 188 4.77 4.92 6.57
C GLY A 188 5.96 4.39 7.39
N CYS A 189 7.17 4.74 6.95
CA CYS A 189 8.42 4.14 7.45
C CYS A 189 9.59 5.13 7.49
N CYS A 190 10.76 4.65 7.93
CA CYS A 190 12.03 5.38 7.90
C CYS A 190 12.08 6.69 8.71
N SER A 191 11.16 6.90 9.66
CA SER A 191 11.13 8.12 10.50
C SER A 191 12.21 8.14 11.59
N ALA A 192 12.71 6.97 12.01
CA ALA A 192 13.78 6.83 13.00
C ALA A 192 14.96 6.03 12.43
N LYS A 193 15.41 6.42 11.23
CA LYS A 193 16.29 5.60 10.39
C LYS A 193 17.57 5.14 11.08
N MET A 194 17.95 3.90 10.78
CA MET A 194 19.24 3.30 11.06
C MET A 194 20.30 3.88 10.12
N GLY A 195 21.54 4.05 10.60
CA GLY A 195 22.65 4.45 9.75
C GLY A 195 24.02 4.32 10.40
N SER A 196 25.06 4.55 9.61
CA SER A 196 26.46 4.54 10.06
C SER A 196 26.75 5.72 11.00
N SER A 197 27.80 5.64 11.80
CA SER A 197 28.20 6.73 12.71
C SER A 197 28.45 8.07 12.00
N ALA A 198 28.76 8.05 10.70
CA ALA A 198 28.94 9.25 9.87
C ALA A 198 27.61 9.84 9.37
N ASP A 199 26.52 9.08 9.37
CA ASP A 199 25.21 9.54 8.95
C ASP A 199 24.58 10.44 10.02
N LYS A 200 24.56 11.75 9.75
CA LYS A 200 24.01 12.77 10.67
C LYS A 200 22.50 12.69 10.85
N MET A 201 21.78 12.05 9.92
CA MET A 201 20.32 11.92 9.96
C MET A 201 19.86 10.63 10.63
N ALA A 202 20.78 9.74 11.01
CA ALA A 202 20.42 8.47 11.62
C ALA A 202 20.10 8.64 13.11
N VAL A 203 19.02 7.98 13.53
CA VAL A 203 18.47 7.99 14.90
C VAL A 203 18.97 6.80 15.69
N VAL A 204 19.06 5.63 15.03
CA VAL A 204 19.56 4.39 15.63
C VAL A 204 20.83 3.89 14.92
N ASP A 205 21.59 3.06 15.62
CA ASP A 205 22.69 2.29 15.01
C ASP A 205 22.23 0.94 14.46
N SER A 206 23.18 0.14 13.94
CA SER A 206 22.93 -1.18 13.35
C SER A 206 22.33 -2.22 14.31
N LYS A 207 22.25 -1.90 15.61
CA LYS A 207 21.65 -2.73 16.66
C LYS A 207 20.33 -2.14 17.17
N GLY A 208 19.77 -1.15 16.48
CA GLY A 208 18.54 -0.46 16.87
C GLY A 208 18.71 0.42 18.09
N ARG A 209 19.94 0.66 18.59
CA ARG A 209 20.18 1.47 19.79
C ARG A 209 20.02 2.94 19.45
N VAL A 210 19.24 3.66 20.25
CA VAL A 210 19.06 5.11 20.08
C VAL A 210 20.37 5.81 20.39
N ARG A 211 20.81 6.67 19.47
CA ARG A 211 22.10 7.36 19.62
C ARG A 211 22.08 8.29 20.82
N ASN A 212 23.19 8.30 21.55
CA ASN A 212 23.41 9.10 22.75
C ASN A 212 22.48 8.78 23.94
N ILE A 213 21.65 7.74 23.84
CA ILE A 213 20.76 7.28 24.92
C ILE A 213 21.12 5.85 25.29
N LYS A 214 21.34 5.61 26.59
CA LYS A 214 21.64 4.26 27.10
C LYS A 214 20.36 3.46 27.26
N ASN A 215 20.44 2.15 27.05
CA ASN A 215 19.37 1.18 27.33
C ASN A 215 18.03 1.46 26.60
N LEU A 216 18.06 2.16 25.46
CA LEU A 216 16.89 2.41 24.63
C LEU A 216 17.14 1.89 23.21
N ARG A 217 16.16 1.15 22.67
CA ARG A 217 16.17 0.66 21.29
C ARG A 217 14.82 0.93 20.61
N ILE A 218 14.84 1.06 19.30
CA ILE A 218 13.64 1.09 18.44
C ILE A 218 13.70 -0.15 17.53
N ILE A 219 12.61 -0.90 17.47
CA ILE A 219 12.50 -2.15 16.69
C ILE A 219 11.12 -2.17 16.03
N ASP A 220 11.00 -1.41 14.96
CA ASP A 220 9.80 -1.35 14.12
C ASP A 220 10.19 -0.85 12.72
N ILE A 221 9.21 -0.62 11.85
CA ILE A 221 9.42 -0.17 10.46
C ILE A 221 10.14 1.19 10.33
N SER A 222 10.13 2.02 11.38
CA SER A 222 10.73 3.36 11.35
C SER A 222 12.26 3.32 11.24
N ILE A 223 12.89 2.20 11.63
CA ILE A 223 14.35 2.07 11.64
C ILE A 223 14.95 1.80 10.27
N PHE A 224 14.14 1.40 9.28
CA PHE A 224 14.69 1.13 7.96
C PHE A 224 15.20 2.43 7.32
N PRO A 225 16.37 2.42 6.64
CA PRO A 225 16.90 3.62 6.01
C PRO A 225 16.17 4.03 4.73
N ILE A 226 15.48 3.06 4.11
CA ILE A 226 14.66 3.21 2.91
C ILE A 226 13.43 2.31 3.03
N ALA A 227 12.35 2.65 2.31
CA ALA A 227 11.17 1.79 2.20
C ALA A 227 11.60 0.43 1.62
N MET A 228 11.25 -0.64 2.34
CA MET A 228 11.79 -1.97 2.09
C MET A 228 10.89 -2.79 1.18
N GLY A 229 11.27 -2.88 -0.10
CA GLY A 229 10.68 -3.82 -1.06
C GLY A 229 9.16 -3.80 -1.05
N TRP A 230 8.52 -4.96 -1.20
CA TRP A 230 7.09 -5.06 -1.50
C TRP A 230 6.14 -4.67 -0.35
N PHE A 231 6.17 -5.45 0.73
CA PHE A 231 5.32 -5.26 1.90
C PHE A 231 6.18 -5.31 3.16
N PRO A 232 5.92 -4.43 4.13
CA PRO A 232 6.83 -4.24 5.24
C PRO A 232 6.78 -5.35 6.29
N THR A 233 5.74 -6.19 6.31
CA THR A 233 5.53 -7.20 7.36
C THR A 233 6.71 -8.15 7.53
N LEU A 234 7.17 -8.76 6.43
CA LEU A 234 8.29 -9.71 6.46
C LEU A 234 9.62 -9.02 6.84
N PRO A 235 10.01 -7.88 6.21
CA PRO A 235 11.07 -7.01 6.69
C PRO A 235 11.08 -6.76 8.21
N ILE A 236 9.93 -6.36 8.77
CA ILE A 236 9.79 -6.06 10.20
C ILE A 236 10.06 -7.31 11.04
N TYR A 237 9.48 -8.46 10.68
CA TYR A 237 9.73 -9.71 11.40
C TYR A 237 11.21 -10.10 11.40
N LEU A 238 11.85 -10.07 10.24
CA LEU A 238 13.28 -10.42 10.13
C LEU A 238 14.18 -9.49 10.95
N ALA A 239 13.91 -8.18 10.91
CA ALA A 239 14.65 -7.22 11.73
C ALA A 239 14.38 -7.41 13.22
N SER A 240 13.13 -7.71 13.59
CA SER A 240 12.72 -7.94 14.97
C SER A 240 13.40 -9.16 15.57
N GLU A 241 13.38 -10.30 14.88
CA GLU A 241 14.07 -11.53 15.30
C GLU A 241 15.58 -11.28 15.45
N LYS A 242 16.20 -10.64 14.44
CA LYS A 242 17.63 -10.35 14.48
C LYS A 242 18.05 -9.46 15.65
N LEU A 243 17.23 -8.46 15.98
CA LEU A 243 17.51 -7.53 17.07
C LEU A 243 17.14 -8.11 18.43
N ALA A 244 16.17 -9.03 18.50
CA ALA A 244 15.88 -9.81 19.71
C ALA A 244 17.08 -10.71 20.09
N ASP A 245 17.66 -11.43 19.12
CA ASP A 245 18.89 -12.22 19.33
C ASP A 245 20.06 -11.36 19.82
N ASP A 246 20.21 -10.16 19.24
CA ASP A 246 21.25 -9.22 19.66
C ASP A 246 21.04 -8.74 21.10
N ILE A 247 19.79 -8.48 21.50
CA ILE A 247 19.44 -8.13 22.88
C ILE A 247 19.77 -9.30 23.82
N ALA A 248 19.35 -10.52 23.49
CA ALA A 248 19.63 -11.71 24.29
C ALA A 248 21.14 -11.89 24.50
N THR A 249 21.91 -11.87 23.40
CA THR A 249 23.37 -11.97 23.43
C THR A 249 24.01 -10.86 24.26
N HIS A 250 23.55 -9.61 24.12
CA HIS A 250 24.07 -8.46 24.87
C HIS A 250 23.90 -8.63 26.40
N TYR A 251 22.86 -9.33 26.83
CA TYR A 251 22.56 -9.62 28.24
C TYR A 251 22.98 -11.04 28.67
N GLY A 252 23.75 -11.75 27.85
CA GLY A 252 24.29 -13.07 28.18
C GLY A 252 23.23 -14.18 28.26
N ARG A 253 22.16 -14.07 27.47
CA ARG A 253 21.12 -15.10 27.31
C ARG A 253 21.26 -15.82 25.98
#